data_AF-A0A941CJ51-F1
#
_entry.id   AF-A0A941CJ51-F1
#
_cell.length_a   1.000
_cell.length_b   1.000
_cell.length_c   1.000
_cell.angle_alpha   90.00
_cell.angle_beta   90.00
_cell.angle_gamma   90.00
#
_symmetry.space_group_name_H-M   'P 1'
#
loop_
_entity.id
_entity.type
_entity.pdbx_description
1 polymer ?
#
loop_
_entity_poly.entity_id
_entity_poly.type
_entity_poly.pdbx_seq_one_letter_code
_entity_poly.pdbx_strand_id
1 'polypeptide(L)'
;MDCKNEKRNIVSGMLMAATVDSTLKESEYDFLLKVGKHLGLSEEEFNALLKEHRVYVLPASISECIIKFYRFVLSYYDQGKKIDYKNIRTLYQKGVEMGLNPKSVRKTLYSIYKSSKSNLSSNNVNDFLSVN
;
A
#
# COMPACT_ATOMS: atom_id res chain seq x y z
N MET A 1 -31.45 23.86 -5.13
CA MET A 1 -30.34 22.91 -4.94
C MET A 1 -29.33 23.17 -6.03
N ASP A 2 -28.08 23.48 -5.68
CA ASP A 2 -27.05 23.84 -6.64
C ASP A 2 -26.49 22.61 -7.37
N CYS A 3 -26.50 22.64 -8.70
CA CYS A 3 -26.00 21.59 -9.59
C CYS A 3 -24.54 21.17 -9.26
N LYS A 4 -23.74 22.07 -8.68
CA LYS A 4 -22.37 21.77 -8.24
C LYS A 4 -22.32 20.83 -7.02
N ASN A 5 -23.25 20.99 -6.08
CA ASN A 5 -23.32 20.14 -4.88
C ASN A 5 -23.84 18.75 -5.22
N GLU A 6 -24.75 18.65 -6.18
CA GLU A 6 -25.31 17.36 -6.63
C GLU A 6 -24.24 16.46 -7.25
N LYS A 7 -23.36 17.02 -8.08
CA LYS A 7 -22.21 16.30 -8.67
C LYS A 7 -21.25 15.77 -7.61
N ARG A 8 -20.94 16.59 -6.61
CA ARG A 8 -20.09 16.19 -5.46
C ARG A 8 -20.75 15.07 -4.65
N ASN A 9 -22.05 15.16 -4.41
CA ASN A 9 -22.79 14.14 -3.68
C ASN A 9 -22.81 12.80 -4.42
N ILE A 10 -22.93 12.81 -5.75
CA ILE A 10 -22.85 11.58 -6.57
C ILE A 10 -21.47 10.94 -6.43
N VAL A 11 -20.39 11.70 -6.59
CA VAL A 11 -19.02 11.18 -6.47
C VAL A 11 -18.72 10.70 -5.05
N SER A 12 -19.17 11.42 -4.02
CA SER A 12 -19.07 11.00 -2.62
C SER A 12 -19.81 9.68 -2.37
N GLY A 13 -21.02 9.53 -2.91
CA GLY A 13 -21.77 8.26 -2.84
C GLY A 13 -21.05 7.12 -3.55
N MET A 14 -20.44 7.36 -4.71
CA MET A 14 -19.63 6.36 -5.41
C MET A 14 -18.36 5.99 -4.64
N LEU A 15 -17.71 6.96 -3.99
CA LEU A 15 -16.58 6.71 -3.10
C LEU A 15 -16.98 5.84 -1.91
N MET A 16 -18.09 6.15 -1.25
CA MET A 16 -18.60 5.32 -0.15
C MET A 16 -18.98 3.92 -0.61
N ALA A 17 -19.54 3.76 -1.82
CA ALA A 17 -19.91 2.46 -2.36
C ALA A 17 -18.68 1.64 -2.79
N ALA A 18 -17.64 2.29 -3.32
CA ALA A 18 -16.40 1.63 -3.74
C ALA A 18 -15.49 1.26 -2.57
N THR A 19 -15.69 1.86 -1.38
CA THR A 19 -14.80 1.69 -0.23
C THR A 19 -15.53 1.05 0.95
N VAL A 20 -15.36 -0.27 1.12
CA VAL A 20 -15.95 -1.00 2.26
C VAL A 20 -15.13 -0.79 3.54
N ASP A 21 -13.81 -0.76 3.42
CA ASP A 21 -12.86 -0.63 4.55
C ASP A 21 -12.04 0.68 4.49
N SER A 22 -12.62 1.76 3.96
CA SER A 22 -11.91 3.04 3.69
C SER A 22 -10.69 2.88 2.78
N THR A 23 -10.66 1.82 1.96
CA THR A 23 -9.59 1.53 1.01
C THR A 23 -10.16 1.45 -0.41
N LEU A 24 -9.44 2.04 -1.36
CA LEU A 24 -9.79 2.12 -2.77
C LEU A 24 -8.59 1.62 -3.59
N LYS A 25 -8.76 0.69 -4.51
CA LYS A 25 -7.63 0.28 -5.36
C LYS A 25 -7.29 1.38 -6.36
N GLU A 26 -6.05 1.40 -6.82
CA GLU A 26 -5.57 2.36 -7.84
C GLU A 26 -6.38 2.28 -9.14
N SER A 27 -6.81 1.08 -9.55
CA SER A 27 -7.73 0.90 -10.68
C SER A 27 -9.13 1.48 -10.44
N GLU A 28 -9.62 1.41 -9.21
CA GLU A 28 -10.92 1.97 -8.79
C GLU A 28 -10.81 3.50 -8.64
N TYR A 29 -9.68 4.01 -8.14
CA TYR A 29 -9.35 5.43 -8.14
C TYR A 29 -9.34 6.00 -9.55
N ASP A 30 -8.61 5.37 -10.48
CA ASP A 30 -8.54 5.84 -11.88
C ASP A 30 -9.91 5.84 -12.55
N PHE A 31 -10.74 4.85 -12.25
CA PHE A 31 -12.12 4.78 -12.73
C PHE A 31 -12.95 5.93 -12.18
N LEU A 32 -12.97 6.12 -10.85
CA LEU A 32 -13.76 7.17 -10.20
C LEU A 32 -13.27 8.57 -10.58
N LEU A 33 -11.97 8.77 -10.77
CA LEU A 33 -11.40 10.02 -11.25
C LEU A 33 -11.88 10.35 -12.66
N LYS A 34 -11.92 9.35 -13.57
CA LYS A 34 -12.48 9.53 -14.92
C LYS A 34 -13.96 9.91 -14.84
N VAL A 35 -14.75 9.24 -14.00
CA VAL A 35 -16.17 9.58 -13.78
C VAL A 35 -16.32 10.99 -13.23
N GLY A 36 -15.52 11.38 -12.25
CA GLY A 36 -15.48 12.73 -11.69
C GLY A 36 -15.16 13.80 -12.74
N LYS A 37 -14.16 13.55 -13.59
CA LYS A 37 -13.81 14.43 -14.72
C LYS A 37 -14.96 14.57 -15.72
N HIS A 38 -15.65 13.47 -16.05
CA HIS A 38 -16.85 13.52 -16.90
C HIS A 38 -18.01 14.32 -16.30
N LEU A 39 -18.16 14.32 -14.97
CA LEU A 39 -19.14 15.14 -14.25
C LEU A 39 -18.70 16.62 -14.11
N GLY A 40 -17.46 16.94 -14.47
CA GLY A 40 -16.87 18.27 -14.41
C GLY A 40 -16.22 18.61 -13.07
N LEU A 41 -15.83 17.62 -12.26
CA LEU A 41 -14.96 17.84 -11.11
C LEU A 41 -13.50 17.89 -11.56
N SER A 42 -12.74 18.80 -10.96
CA SER A 42 -11.28 18.78 -11.12
C SER A 42 -10.67 17.64 -10.30
N GLU A 43 -9.45 17.26 -10.67
CA GLU A 43 -8.68 16.28 -9.91
C GLU A 43 -8.38 16.75 -8.48
N GLU A 44 -8.26 18.06 -8.27
CA GLU A 44 -8.07 18.67 -6.94
C GLU A 44 -9.35 18.53 -6.09
N GLU A 45 -10.53 18.76 -6.68
CA GLU A 45 -11.81 18.57 -5.99
C GLU A 45 -12.04 17.10 -5.63
N PHE A 46 -11.66 16.18 -6.51
CA PHE A 46 -11.73 14.73 -6.25
C PHE A 46 -10.78 14.30 -5.13
N ASN A 47 -9.53 14.77 -5.16
CA ASN A 47 -8.54 14.51 -4.11
C ASN A 47 -8.93 15.12 -2.76
N ALA A 48 -9.63 16.26 -2.76
CA ALA A 48 -10.20 16.82 -1.55
C ALA A 48 -11.28 15.91 -0.95
N LEU A 49 -12.16 15.34 -1.78
CA LEU A 49 -13.18 14.40 -1.33
C LEU A 49 -12.57 13.12 -0.74
N LEU A 50 -11.51 12.58 -1.35
CA LEU A 50 -10.79 11.42 -0.81
C LEU A 50 -10.21 11.69 0.59
N LYS A 51 -9.60 12.87 0.78
CA LYS A 51 -9.05 13.28 2.08
C LYS A 51 -10.15 13.46 3.12
N GLU A 52 -11.26 14.07 2.74
CA GLU A 52 -12.43 14.29 3.61
C GLU A 52 -13.01 12.95 4.11
N HIS A 53 -13.12 11.96 3.22
CA HIS A 53 -13.64 10.62 3.53
C HIS A 53 -12.57 9.68 4.10
N ARG A 54 -11.33 10.15 4.30
CA ARG A 54 -10.18 9.36 4.78
C ARG A 54 -9.98 8.07 3.99
N VAL A 55 -10.18 8.13 2.68
CA VAL A 55 -10.02 6.96 1.80
C VAL A 55 -8.55 6.84 1.38
N TYR A 56 -8.00 5.65 1.59
CA TYR A 56 -6.63 5.32 1.19
C TYR A 56 -6.60 4.62 -0.16
N VAL A 57 -5.71 5.08 -1.05
CA VAL A 57 -5.51 4.42 -2.35
C VAL A 57 -4.48 3.30 -2.21
N LEU A 58 -4.94 2.07 -2.37
CA LEU A 58 -4.11 0.86 -2.38
C LEU A 58 -3.56 0.58 -3.78
N PRO A 59 -2.38 -0.05 -3.89
CA PRO A 59 -1.81 -0.47 -5.17
C PRO A 59 -2.78 -1.36 -5.98
N ALA A 60 -2.73 -1.27 -7.31
CA ALA A 60 -3.61 -2.03 -8.19
C ALA A 60 -3.42 -3.56 -8.08
N SER A 61 -2.20 -4.01 -7.76
CA SER A 61 -1.86 -5.43 -7.69
C SER A 61 -1.09 -5.85 -6.44
N ILE A 62 -1.20 -7.13 -6.08
CA ILE A 62 -0.41 -7.76 -5.01
C ILE A 62 1.09 -7.63 -5.32
N SER A 63 1.50 -7.77 -6.58
CA SER A 63 2.89 -7.65 -7.02
C SER A 63 3.47 -6.26 -6.78
N GLU A 64 2.74 -5.19 -7.14
CA GLU A 64 3.17 -3.81 -6.88
C GLU A 64 3.20 -3.49 -5.39
N CYS A 65 2.24 -4.02 -4.63
CA CYS A 65 2.21 -3.92 -3.18
C CYS A 65 3.46 -4.57 -2.56
N ILE A 66 3.87 -5.75 -3.06
CA ILE A 66 5.10 -6.43 -2.66
C ILE A 66 6.32 -5.58 -3.02
N ILE A 67 6.42 -5.07 -4.25
CA ILE A 67 7.56 -4.25 -4.70
C ILE A 67 7.68 -2.96 -3.86
N LYS A 68 6.57 -2.27 -3.59
CA LYS A 68 6.54 -1.08 -2.72
C LYS A 68 7.01 -1.41 -1.30
N PHE A 69 6.58 -2.55 -0.75
CA PHE A 69 7.04 -3.00 0.56
C PHE A 69 8.52 -3.35 0.61
N TYR A 70 9.03 -4.08 -0.39
CA TYR A 70 10.46 -4.38 -0.50
C TYR A 70 11.30 -3.11 -0.62
N ARG A 71 10.85 -2.12 -1.42
CA ARG A 71 11.49 -0.79 -1.49
C ARG A 71 11.48 -0.07 -0.14
N PHE A 72 10.38 -0.13 0.60
CA PHE A 72 10.29 0.46 1.93
C PHE A 72 11.27 -0.20 2.92
N VAL A 73 11.33 -1.53 2.92
CA VAL A 73 12.29 -2.30 3.72
C VAL A 73 13.73 -1.92 3.36
N LEU A 74 14.08 -1.87 2.07
CA LEU A 74 15.42 -1.51 1.61
C LEU A 74 15.81 -0.09 2.03
N SER A 75 14.90 0.88 1.88
CA SER A 75 15.12 2.26 2.34
C SER A 75 15.36 2.33 3.86
N TYR A 76 14.76 1.42 4.63
CA TYR A 76 15.01 1.31 6.07
C TYR A 76 16.43 0.80 6.37
N TYR A 77 16.94 -0.15 5.58
CA TYR A 77 18.31 -0.66 5.68
C TYR A 77 19.36 0.39 5.27
N ASP A 78 19.12 1.15 4.21
CA ASP A 78 20.05 2.20 3.73
C ASP A 78 20.27 3.31 4.77
N GLN A 79 19.31 3.53 5.69
CA GLN A 79 19.44 4.45 6.81
C GLN A 79 20.27 3.89 7.98
N GLY A 80 20.93 2.74 7.80
CA GLY A 80 21.72 2.06 8.83
C GLY A 80 20.88 1.42 9.94
N LYS A 81 19.55 1.33 9.79
CA LYS A 81 18.67 0.76 10.80
C LYS A 81 18.57 -0.74 10.63
N LYS A 82 18.98 -1.48 11.66
CA LYS A 82 18.72 -2.93 11.73
C LYS A 82 17.23 -3.16 12.00
N ILE A 83 16.66 -4.16 11.33
CA ILE A 83 15.32 -4.66 11.65
C ILE A 83 15.42 -5.41 12.97
N ASP A 84 15.09 -4.71 14.05
CA ASP A 84 15.06 -5.24 15.41
C ASP A 84 13.61 -5.47 15.88
N TYR A 85 13.43 -6.25 16.95
CA TYR A 85 12.11 -6.61 17.48
C TYR A 85 11.23 -5.39 17.79
N LYS A 86 11.84 -4.24 18.12
CA LYS A 86 11.14 -2.97 18.38
C LYS A 86 10.48 -2.40 17.13
N ASN A 87 11.08 -2.56 15.96
CA ASN A 87 10.63 -1.93 14.71
C ASN A 87 9.80 -2.87 13.83
N ILE A 88 9.82 -4.18 14.11
CA ILE A 88 9.12 -5.20 13.32
C ILE A 88 7.59 -5.02 13.35
N ARG A 89 7.04 -4.55 14.48
CA ARG A 89 5.61 -4.25 14.61
C ARG A 89 5.20 -3.06 13.74
N THR A 90 6.03 -2.03 13.69
CA THR A 90 5.81 -0.84 12.84
C THR A 90 5.91 -1.19 11.36
N LEU A 91 6.89 -2.02 10.98
CA LEU A 91 7.02 -2.56 9.63
C LEU A 91 5.83 -3.42 9.24
N TYR A 92 5.33 -4.24 10.17
CA TYR A 92 4.13 -5.05 9.97
C TYR A 92 2.89 -4.18 9.76
N GLN A 93 2.68 -3.19 10.63
CA GLN A 93 1.56 -2.26 10.53
C GLN A 93 1.57 -1.53 9.18
N LYS A 94 2.74 -1.00 8.77
CA LYS A 94 2.91 -0.35 7.47
C LYS A 94 2.67 -1.30 6.29
N GLY A 95 3.13 -2.54 6.37
CA GLY A 95 2.87 -3.53 5.33
C GLY A 95 1.37 -3.79 5.16
N VAL A 96 0.62 -3.89 6.26
CA VAL A 96 -0.83 -4.05 6.25
C VAL A 96 -1.52 -2.79 5.70
N GLU A 97 -1.09 -1.59 6.12
CA GLU A 97 -1.59 -0.30 5.60
C GLU A 97 -1.31 -0.12 4.10
N MET A 98 -0.24 -0.73 3.57
CA MET A 98 0.06 -0.75 2.13
C MET A 98 -0.86 -1.67 1.33
N GLY A 99 -1.74 -2.44 1.99
CA GLY A 99 -2.67 -3.38 1.35
C GLY A 99 -2.13 -4.80 1.23
N LEU A 100 -1.01 -5.13 1.88
CA LEU A 100 -0.50 -6.50 1.88
C LEU A 100 -1.29 -7.40 2.83
N ASN A 101 -1.53 -8.64 2.39
CA ASN A 101 -2.07 -9.67 3.26
C ASN A 101 -1.19 -9.82 4.52
N PRO A 102 -1.77 -9.72 5.73
CA PRO A 102 -1.03 -9.84 6.99
C PRO A 102 -0.17 -11.12 7.10
N LYS A 103 -0.60 -12.23 6.50
CA LYS A 103 0.18 -13.48 6.44
C LYS A 103 1.43 -13.32 5.56
N SER A 104 1.31 -12.65 4.42
CA SER A 104 2.43 -12.39 3.50
C SER A 104 3.43 -11.42 4.11
N VAL A 105 2.97 -10.34 4.76
CA VAL A 105 3.84 -9.39 5.48
C VAL A 105 4.68 -10.10 6.53
N ARG A 106 4.04 -10.97 7.35
CA ARG A 106 4.76 -11.78 8.35
C ARG A 106 5.82 -12.67 7.71
N LYS A 107 5.48 -13.36 6.63
CA LYS A 107 6.42 -14.27 5.94
C LYS A 107 7.61 -13.50 5.39
N THR A 108 7.39 -12.35 4.75
CA THR A 108 8.45 -11.52 4.20
C THR A 108 9.34 -10.94 5.30
N LEU A 109 8.75 -10.37 6.36
CA LEU A 109 9.53 -9.87 7.51
C LEU A 109 10.33 -10.97 8.20
N TYR A 110 9.77 -12.17 8.33
CA TYR A 110 10.47 -13.33 8.88
C TYR A 110 11.66 -13.74 8.01
N SER A 111 11.48 -13.82 6.69
CA SER A 111 12.58 -14.13 5.76
C SER A 111 13.69 -13.07 5.83
N ILE A 112 13.34 -11.79 5.85
CA ILE A 112 14.30 -10.69 5.95
C ILE A 112 15.06 -10.74 7.29
N TYR A 113 14.35 -10.94 8.41
CA TYR A 113 14.97 -11.06 9.74
C TYR A 113 15.90 -12.28 9.81
N LYS A 114 15.47 -13.43 9.28
CA LYS A 114 16.27 -14.65 9.19
C LYS A 114 17.53 -14.44 8.35
N SER A 115 17.40 -13.81 7.18
CA SER A 115 18.53 -13.47 6.29
C SER A 115 19.48 -12.44 6.93
N SER A 116 18.96 -11.47 7.66
CA SER A 116 19.78 -10.51 8.42
C SER A 116 20.56 -11.17 9.55
N LYS A 117 20.08 -12.30 10.08
CA LYS A 117 20.75 -13.09 11.12
C LYS A 117 21.74 -14.11 10.51
N SER A 118 21.45 -14.66 9.33
CA SER A 118 22.36 -15.56 8.60
C SER A 118 23.52 -14.84 7.93
N ASN A 119 23.34 -13.59 7.49
CA ASN A 119 24.42 -12.72 6.98
C ASN A 119 25.42 -12.29 8.07
N LEU A 120 25.19 -12.66 9.34
CA LEU A 120 26.19 -12.52 10.41
C LEU A 120 26.99 -13.82 10.64
N SER A 121 26.69 -14.91 9.91
CA SER A 121 27.31 -16.22 10.15
C SER A 121 27.96 -16.91 8.95
N SER A 122 27.74 -16.51 7.69
CA SER A 122 28.49 -17.14 6.59
C SER A 122 28.49 -16.27 5.33
N ASN A 123 29.68 -15.78 4.98
CA ASN A 123 30.13 -15.79 3.60
C ASN A 123 29.95 -17.22 3.07
N ASN A 124 28.89 -17.52 2.31
CA ASN A 124 28.88 -18.65 1.37
C ASN A 124 27.70 -18.50 0.40
N VAL A 125 28.05 -18.24 -0.86
CA VAL A 125 27.19 -17.82 -1.97
C VAL A 125 26.42 -19.00 -2.62
N ASN A 126 26.40 -20.19 -2.01
CA ASN A 126 25.99 -21.41 -2.72
C ASN A 126 24.59 -21.98 -2.41
N ASP A 127 23.80 -21.39 -1.52
CA ASP A 127 22.54 -22.04 -1.06
C ASP A 127 21.28 -21.67 -1.86
N PHE A 128 21.39 -20.88 -2.95
CA PHE A 128 20.21 -20.47 -3.74
C PHE A 128 20.00 -21.22 -5.07
N LEU A 129 20.85 -22.20 -5.42
CA LEU A 129 20.72 -22.98 -6.67
C LEU A 129 20.68 -24.50 -6.48
N SER A 130 20.13 -24.99 -5.37
CA SER A 130 19.84 -26.42 -5.26
C SER A 130 18.50 -26.68 -4.61
N VAL A 131 17.74 -27.56 -5.27
CA VAL A 131 16.38 -28.02 -4.99
C VAL A 131 15.31 -27.03 -5.50
N ASN A 132 14.66 -27.22 -6.65
CA ASN A 132 14.49 -28.37 -7.54
C ASN A 132 14.11 -27.85 -8.94
#